data_AF-A0A8T9SYV3-F1
#
_entry.id   AF-A0A8T9SYV3-F1
#
_cell.length_a   1.000
_cell.length_b   1.000
_cell.length_c   1.000
_cell.angle_alpha   90.00
_cell.angle_beta   90.00
_cell.angle_gamma   90.00
#
_symmetry.space_group_name_H-M   'P 1'
#
loop_
_entity.id
_entity.type
_entity.pdbx_description
1 polymer ?
#
loop_
_entity_poly.entity_id
_entity_poly.type
_entity_poly.pdbx_seq_one_letter_code
_entity_poly.pdbx_strand_id
1 'polypeptide(L)'
;MILRTILDFVLQYDEVASVLRVEWVSGRNVQQLRRSAGQLLLLLQQLAVRRLVIDMNSVPDLSVDDEIWLGTHWMPGLVALPLERLVLVLDSGQTHNQLAINALHDLAQPAIRFDAQYFSDTDSAMHWISDDSPHLLPLLAEWNARHDTPPAPVG
;
A
#
# COMPACT_ATOMS: atom_id res chain seq x y z
N MET A 1 9.84 -8.85 6.18
CA MET A 1 10.64 -9.20 4.99
C MET A 1 10.34 -8.24 3.85
N ILE A 2 11.37 -7.61 3.29
CA ILE A 2 11.25 -6.81 2.07
C ILE A 2 11.05 -7.69 0.83
N LEU A 3 10.05 -7.38 0.01
CA LEU A 3 9.80 -8.00 -1.30
C LEU A 3 9.98 -6.96 -2.41
N ARG A 4 10.66 -7.36 -3.49
CA ARG A 4 10.89 -6.54 -4.70
C ARG A 4 10.41 -7.26 -5.96
N THR A 5 9.30 -7.98 -5.83
CA THR A 5 8.71 -8.80 -6.89
C THR A 5 7.93 -7.98 -7.91
N ILE A 6 7.54 -6.75 -7.55
CA ILE A 6 6.83 -5.81 -8.43
C ILE A 6 7.74 -4.60 -8.65
N LEU A 7 8.01 -4.26 -9.91
CA LEU A 7 9.05 -3.30 -10.29
C LEU A 7 8.83 -1.89 -9.72
N ASP A 8 7.56 -1.51 -9.58
CA ASP A 8 7.13 -0.17 -9.19
C ASP A 8 6.86 -0.03 -7.69
N PHE A 9 6.95 -1.13 -6.93
CA PHE A 9 6.69 -1.13 -5.49
C PHE A 9 7.86 -1.68 -4.69
N VAL A 10 8.13 -1.04 -3.55
CA VAL A 10 8.81 -1.70 -2.44
C VAL A 10 7.75 -2.19 -1.49
N LEU A 11 7.85 -3.46 -1.13
CA LEU A 11 6.89 -4.14 -0.29
C LEU A 11 7.60 -4.63 0.97
N GLN A 12 6.92 -4.61 2.09
CA GLN A 12 7.36 -5.29 3.31
C GLN A 12 6.21 -6.12 3.83
N TYR A 13 6.45 -7.42 3.93
CA TYR A 13 5.49 -8.36 4.47
C TYR A 13 5.95 -8.86 5.84
N ASP A 14 5.04 -8.82 6.80
CA ASP A 14 5.14 -9.55 8.05
C ASP A 14 4.07 -10.63 8.09
N GLU A 15 4.49 -11.89 8.08
CA GLU A 15 3.59 -13.04 8.09
C GLU A 15 2.86 -13.15 9.44
N VAL A 16 3.58 -12.89 10.55
CA VAL A 16 3.05 -13.02 11.91
C VAL A 16 1.90 -12.03 12.13
N ALA A 17 2.11 -10.76 11.77
CA ALA A 17 1.04 -9.78 11.79
C ALA A 17 0.17 -9.82 10.53
N SER A 18 0.44 -10.64 9.52
CA SER A 18 -0.28 -10.60 8.22
C SER A 18 -0.42 -9.17 7.68
N VAL A 19 0.63 -8.36 7.89
CA VAL A 19 0.72 -6.96 7.49
C VAL A 19 1.52 -6.89 6.21
N LEU A 20 1.00 -6.19 5.20
CA LEU A 20 1.77 -5.77 4.05
C LEU A 20 1.85 -4.24 4.01
N ARG A 21 3.07 -3.72 3.99
CA ARG A 21 3.36 -2.31 3.69
C ARG A 21 3.80 -2.19 2.24
N VAL A 22 3.30 -1.18 1.55
CA VAL A 22 3.54 -0.88 0.14
C VAL A 22 3.99 0.56 0.01
N GLU A 23 5.05 0.80 -0.74
CA GLU A 23 5.49 2.14 -1.15
C GLU A 23 5.77 2.15 -2.66
N TRP A 24 5.32 3.20 -3.33
CA TRP A 24 5.65 3.44 -4.73
C TRP A 24 7.11 3.87 -4.90
N VAL A 25 7.82 3.27 -5.86
CA VAL A 25 9.20 3.66 -6.18
C VAL A 25 9.19 4.89 -7.08
N SER A 26 9.58 6.04 -6.53
CA SER A 26 9.68 7.32 -7.24
C SER A 26 10.51 7.24 -8.53
N GLY A 27 10.03 7.87 -9.60
CA GLY A 27 10.71 7.92 -10.91
C GLY A 27 10.39 6.77 -11.87
N ARG A 28 9.49 5.85 -11.50
CA ARG A 28 8.93 4.83 -12.39
C ARG A 28 7.79 5.38 -13.26
N ASN A 29 7.63 4.81 -14.46
CA ASN A 29 6.66 5.27 -15.45
C ASN A 29 5.23 4.87 -15.05
N VAL A 30 4.34 5.86 -14.88
CA VAL A 30 2.91 5.71 -14.54
C VAL A 30 2.17 4.78 -15.51
N GLN A 31 2.65 4.62 -16.75
CA GLN A 31 2.09 3.67 -17.72
C GLN A 31 2.09 2.21 -17.22
N GLN A 32 2.91 1.86 -16.23
CA GLN A 32 2.96 0.53 -15.63
C GLN A 32 2.04 0.36 -14.40
N LEU A 33 1.43 1.45 -13.91
CA LEU A 33 0.58 1.46 -12.71
C LEU A 33 -0.46 0.36 -12.74
N ARG A 34 -1.26 0.24 -13.81
CA ARG A 34 -2.33 -0.76 -13.90
C ARG A 34 -1.80 -2.19 -13.79
N ARG A 35 -0.66 -2.45 -14.43
CA ARG A 35 0.01 -3.77 -14.39
C ARG A 35 0.51 -4.06 -12.98
N SER A 36 1.25 -3.13 -12.38
CA SER A 36 1.82 -3.29 -11.05
C SER A 36 0.75 -3.40 -9.97
N ALA A 37 -0.31 -2.58 -10.06
CA ALA A 37 -1.47 -2.64 -9.19
C ALA A 37 -2.22 -3.98 -9.30
N GLY A 38 -2.35 -4.52 -10.52
CA GLY A 38 -2.90 -5.87 -10.74
C GLY A 38 -2.02 -6.98 -10.12
N GLN A 39 -0.70 -6.88 -10.26
CA GLN A 39 0.23 -7.82 -9.60
C GLN A 39 0.16 -7.72 -8.08
N LEU A 40 -0.03 -6.52 -7.53
CA LEU A 40 -0.18 -6.29 -6.10
C LEU A 40 -1.44 -6.97 -5.56
N LEU A 41 -2.58 -6.88 -6.26
CA LEU A 41 -3.80 -7.60 -5.86
C LEU A 41 -3.60 -9.11 -5.79
N LEU A 42 -2.95 -9.69 -6.80
CA LEU A 42 -2.65 -11.12 -6.81
C LEU A 42 -1.75 -11.51 -5.64
N LEU A 43 -0.75 -10.68 -5.33
CA LEU A 43 0.15 -10.92 -4.21
C LEU A 43 -0.57 -10.81 -2.86
N LEU A 44 -1.41 -9.79 -2.67
CA LEU A 44 -2.22 -9.62 -1.47
C LEU A 44 -3.10 -10.85 -1.19
N GLN A 45 -3.70 -11.41 -2.26
CA GLN A 45 -4.50 -12.62 -2.18
C GLN A 45 -3.64 -13.85 -1.83
N GLN A 46 -2.48 -14.02 -2.47
CA GLN A 46 -1.57 -15.14 -2.24
C GLN A 46 -1.01 -15.17 -0.81
N LEU A 47 -0.68 -13.99 -0.27
CA LEU A 47 -0.16 -13.83 1.08
C LEU A 47 -1.25 -13.78 2.16
N ALA A 48 -2.53 -13.91 1.76
CA ALA A 48 -3.70 -13.80 2.63
C ALA A 48 -3.61 -12.59 3.58
N VAL A 49 -3.22 -11.44 3.04
CA VAL A 49 -2.99 -10.21 3.81
C VAL A 49 -4.28 -9.78 4.47
N ARG A 50 -4.19 -9.42 5.76
CA ARG A 50 -5.30 -8.92 6.57
C ARG A 50 -5.17 -7.44 6.88
N ARG A 51 -3.94 -6.94 6.91
CA ARG A 51 -3.61 -5.57 7.28
C ARG A 51 -2.75 -4.96 6.18
N LEU A 52 -3.22 -3.88 5.56
CA LEU A 52 -2.54 -3.25 4.44
C LEU A 52 -2.21 -1.80 4.75
N VAL A 53 -0.95 -1.42 4.54
CA VAL A 53 -0.49 -0.02 4.56
C VAL A 53 -0.05 0.35 3.14
N ILE A 54 -0.63 1.41 2.58
CA ILE A 54 -0.22 1.96 1.28
C ILE A 54 0.31 3.38 1.51
N ASP A 55 1.60 3.55 1.25
CA ASP A 55 2.26 4.84 1.24
C ASP A 55 2.07 5.49 -0.13
N MET A 56 1.22 6.52 -0.16
CA MET A 56 0.83 7.22 -1.38
C MET A 56 1.63 8.51 -1.59
N ASN A 57 2.56 8.86 -0.69
CA ASN A 57 3.34 10.09 -0.79
C ASN A 57 4.24 10.15 -2.02
N SER A 58 4.71 8.97 -2.45
CA SER A 58 5.59 8.78 -3.60
C SER A 58 4.82 8.49 -4.90
N VAL A 59 3.48 8.42 -4.83
CA VAL A 59 2.66 8.17 -6.02
C VAL A 59 2.63 9.45 -6.86
N PRO A 60 3.01 9.38 -8.15
CA PRO A 60 2.93 10.53 -9.04
C PRO A 60 1.48 10.91 -9.35
N ASP A 61 1.28 12.12 -9.85
CA ASP A 61 -0.04 12.55 -10.34
C ASP A 61 -0.60 11.54 -11.36
N LEU A 62 -1.81 11.05 -11.07
CA LEU A 62 -2.48 10.07 -11.90
C LEU A 62 -3.26 10.76 -13.02
N SER A 63 -3.36 10.09 -14.16
CA SER A 63 -4.31 10.52 -15.20
C SER A 63 -5.74 10.19 -14.75
N VAL A 64 -6.72 10.97 -15.22
CA VAL A 64 -8.15 10.71 -14.97
C VAL A 64 -8.52 9.27 -15.36
N ASP A 65 -7.97 8.76 -16.46
CA ASP A 65 -8.22 7.39 -16.91
C ASP A 65 -7.70 6.34 -15.92
N ASP A 66 -6.57 6.61 -15.25
CA ASP A 66 -5.99 5.72 -14.25
C ASP A 66 -6.76 5.78 -12.93
N GLU A 67 -7.24 6.95 -12.51
CA GLU A 67 -8.12 7.09 -11.35
C GLU A 67 -9.43 6.30 -11.54
N ILE A 68 -10.05 6.44 -12.72
CA ILE A 68 -11.27 5.69 -13.07
C ILE A 68 -10.97 4.18 -13.06
N TRP A 69 -9.84 3.76 -13.64
CA TRP A 69 -9.47 2.34 -13.67
C TRP A 69 -9.23 1.78 -12.26
N LEU A 70 -8.55 2.53 -11.39
CA LEU A 70 -8.36 2.15 -9.99
C LEU A 70 -9.71 1.95 -9.30
N GLY A 71 -10.62 2.93 -9.41
CA GLY A 71 -11.94 2.86 -8.78
C GLY A 71 -12.82 1.72 -9.31
N THR A 72 -12.77 1.43 -10.61
CA THR A 72 -13.69 0.49 -11.27
C THR A 72 -13.16 -0.95 -11.39
N HIS A 73 -11.83 -1.15 -11.39
CA HIS A 73 -11.21 -2.46 -11.62
C HIS A 73 -10.37 -2.93 -10.43
N TRP A 74 -9.54 -2.05 -9.88
CA TRP A 74 -8.64 -2.41 -8.79
C TRP A 74 -9.37 -2.45 -7.44
N MET A 75 -10.18 -1.43 -7.18
CA MET A 75 -10.86 -1.25 -5.90
C MET A 75 -11.82 -2.38 -5.54
N PRO A 76 -12.66 -2.88 -6.47
CA PRO A 76 -13.50 -4.04 -6.20
C PRO A 76 -12.70 -5.30 -5.84
N GLY A 77 -11.52 -5.47 -6.46
CA GLY A 77 -10.60 -6.55 -6.13
C GLY A 77 -10.07 -6.45 -4.70
N LEU A 78 -9.71 -5.25 -4.25
CA LEU A 78 -9.24 -5.04 -2.88
C LEU A 78 -10.36 -5.28 -1.85
N VAL A 79 -11.58 -4.80 -2.12
CA VAL A 79 -12.73 -4.98 -1.22
C VAL A 79 -13.17 -6.45 -1.11
N ALA A 80 -12.88 -7.26 -2.13
CA ALA A 80 -13.13 -8.70 -2.09
C ALA A 80 -12.13 -9.50 -1.24
N LEU A 81 -11.00 -8.90 -0.85
CA LEU A 81 -10.02 -9.54 0.02
C LEU A 81 -10.51 -9.61 1.47
N PRO A 82 -10.04 -10.59 2.25
CA PRO A 82 -10.36 -10.70 3.68
C PRO A 82 -9.53 -9.70 4.52
N LEU A 83 -9.48 -8.44 4.09
CA LEU A 83 -8.84 -7.38 4.85
C LEU A 83 -9.63 -7.13 6.14
N GLU A 84 -8.91 -6.83 7.20
CA GLU A 84 -9.40 -6.37 8.50
C GLU A 84 -9.09 -4.88 8.66
N ARG A 85 -7.93 -4.40 8.17
CA ARG A 85 -7.53 -2.99 8.24
C ARG A 85 -6.82 -2.51 6.98
N LEU A 86 -7.14 -1.30 6.56
CA LEU A 86 -6.47 -0.57 5.49
C LEU A 86 -5.98 0.78 6.03
N VAL A 87 -4.72 1.09 5.78
CA VAL A 87 -4.14 2.40 6.07
C VAL A 87 -3.63 3.03 4.80
N LEU A 88 -4.01 4.28 4.59
CA LEU A 88 -3.49 5.13 3.53
C LEU A 88 -2.65 6.25 4.15
N VAL A 89 -1.40 6.36 3.71
CA VAL A 89 -0.51 7.44 4.14
C VAL A 89 -0.43 8.48 3.05
N LEU A 90 -0.87 9.69 3.38
CA LEU A 90 -1.04 10.81 2.46
C LEU A 90 -0.55 12.07 3.17
N ASP A 91 0.40 12.79 2.57
CA ASP A 91 0.85 14.07 3.07
C ASP A 91 -0.29 15.09 2.91
N SER A 92 -0.58 15.77 4.02
CA SER A 92 -1.54 16.86 4.15
C SER A 92 -1.34 18.01 3.14
N GLY A 93 -0.16 18.13 2.53
CA GLY A 93 0.12 19.10 1.48
C GLY A 93 -0.46 18.76 0.09
N GLN A 94 -0.92 17.53 -0.13
CA GLN A 94 -1.39 17.07 -1.44
C GLN A 94 -2.93 17.05 -1.52
N THR A 95 -3.54 18.18 -1.87
CA THR A 95 -5.00 18.36 -2.02
C THR A 95 -5.64 17.39 -3.03
N HIS A 96 -4.87 16.78 -3.93
CA HIS A 96 -5.37 15.77 -4.89
C HIS A 96 -5.78 14.46 -4.20
N ASN A 97 -5.12 14.11 -3.09
CA ASN A 97 -5.35 12.89 -2.35
C ASN A 97 -6.71 12.87 -1.59
N GLN A 98 -7.34 14.03 -1.46
CA GLN A 98 -8.70 14.15 -0.92
C GLN A 98 -9.74 13.44 -1.80
N LEU A 99 -9.48 13.28 -3.10
CA LEU A 99 -10.34 12.49 -3.99
C LEU A 99 -10.21 10.99 -3.71
N ALA A 100 -9.04 10.47 -3.38
CA ALA A 100 -8.88 9.06 -3.00
C ALA A 100 -9.61 8.75 -1.68
N ILE A 101 -9.52 9.68 -0.72
CA ILE A 101 -10.25 9.63 0.55
C ILE A 101 -11.76 9.61 0.30
N ASN A 102 -12.25 10.55 -0.52
CA ASN A 102 -13.68 10.66 -0.84
C ASN A 102 -14.17 9.48 -1.68
N ALA A 103 -13.39 9.02 -2.66
CA ALA A 103 -13.75 7.89 -3.51
C ALA A 103 -13.83 6.58 -2.72
N LEU A 104 -12.91 6.33 -1.77
CA LEU A 104 -13.01 5.18 -0.87
C LEU A 104 -14.17 5.31 0.11
N HIS A 105 -14.45 6.51 0.59
CA HIS A 105 -15.60 6.74 1.46
C HIS A 105 -16.94 6.55 0.70
N ASP A 106 -17.02 7.00 -0.56
CA ASP A 106 -18.23 7.01 -1.39
C ASP A 106 -18.50 5.68 -2.10
N LEU A 107 -17.48 4.96 -2.60
CA LEU A 107 -17.69 3.68 -3.30
C LEU A 107 -18.11 2.54 -2.36
N ALA A 108 -17.92 2.70 -1.05
CA ALA A 108 -17.54 1.56 -0.24
C ALA A 108 -18.30 1.44 1.09
N GLN A 109 -19.13 2.42 1.46
CA GLN A 109 -19.95 2.37 2.68
C GLN A 109 -20.81 1.11 2.85
N PRO A 110 -21.40 0.49 1.80
CA PRO A 110 -22.17 -0.74 1.98
C PRO A 110 -21.33 -2.04 1.95
N ALA A 111 -20.11 -2.00 1.40
CA ALA A 111 -19.35 -3.20 1.01
C ALA A 111 -18.02 -3.37 1.74
N ILE A 112 -17.44 -2.31 2.32
CA ILE A 112 -16.22 -2.41 3.13
C ILE A 112 -16.52 -3.15 4.43
N ARG A 113 -15.75 -4.20 4.67
CA ARG A 113 -15.78 -5.00 5.90
C ARG A 113 -14.52 -4.81 6.76
N PHE A 114 -13.69 -3.82 6.44
CA PHE A 114 -12.42 -3.54 7.09
C PHE A 114 -12.36 -2.10 7.59
N ASP A 115 -11.57 -1.86 8.63
CA ASP A 115 -11.35 -0.52 9.15
C ASP A 115 -10.35 0.23 8.28
N ALA A 116 -10.79 1.32 7.66
CA ALA A 116 -9.93 2.20 6.87
C ALA A 116 -9.52 3.44 7.68
N GLN A 117 -8.22 3.74 7.72
CA GLN A 117 -7.66 4.90 8.40
C GLN A 117 -6.66 5.66 7.53
N TYR A 118 -6.48 6.94 7.86
CA TYR A 118 -5.59 7.85 7.15
C TYR A 118 -4.55 8.43 8.10
N PHE A 119 -3.30 8.49 7.64
CA PHE A 119 -2.20 9.06 8.40
C PHE A 119 -1.37 10.00 7.52
N SER A 120 -0.79 11.02 8.14
CA SER A 120 0.16 11.94 7.50
C SER A 120 1.56 11.32 7.37
N ASP A 121 1.88 10.34 8.21
CA ASP A 121 3.19 9.70 8.26
C ASP A 121 3.07 8.19 8.46
N THR A 122 4.02 7.47 7.87
CA THR A 122 3.95 6.01 7.80
C THR A 122 4.34 5.33 9.11
N ASP A 123 5.08 6.02 9.99
CA ASP A 123 5.46 5.46 11.29
C ASP A 123 4.24 5.37 12.21
N SER A 124 3.43 6.44 12.28
CA SER A 124 2.15 6.43 13.02
C SER A 124 1.17 5.40 12.46
N ALA A 125 1.10 5.26 11.13
CA ALA A 125 0.32 4.21 10.47
C ALA A 125 0.74 2.81 10.91
N MET A 126 2.05 2.54 10.94
CA MET A 126 2.58 1.24 11.35
C MET A 126 2.35 0.95 12.84
N HIS A 127 2.45 1.96 13.71
CA HIS A 127 2.07 1.83 15.12
C HIS A 127 0.60 1.42 15.28
N TRP A 128 -0.30 2.09 14.57
CA TRP A 128 -1.73 1.79 14.65
C TRP A 128 -2.07 0.40 14.07
N ILE A 129 -1.49 0.04 12.92
CA ILE A 129 -1.85 -1.22 12.26
C ILE A 129 -1.30 -2.45 13.02
N SER A 130 -0.25 -2.26 13.82
CA SER A 130 0.45 -3.34 14.51
C SER A 130 -0.04 -3.59 15.93
N ASP A 131 -0.98 -2.79 16.47
CA ASP A 131 -1.50 -2.91 17.86
C ASP A 131 -0.40 -3.11 18.92
N ASP A 132 0.65 -2.30 18.87
CA ASP A 132 1.82 -2.41 19.77
C ASP A 132 2.54 -3.78 19.73
N SER A 133 2.42 -4.50 18.62
CA SER A 133 3.15 -5.76 18.41
C SER A 133 4.65 -5.60 18.64
N PRO A 134 5.29 -6.53 19.36
CA PRO A 134 6.75 -6.51 19.57
C PRO A 134 7.54 -6.61 18.25
N HIS A 135 6.89 -7.02 17.16
CA HIS A 135 7.49 -7.10 15.82
C HIS A 135 7.61 -5.74 15.13
N LEU A 136 6.94 -4.70 15.64
CA LEU A 136 6.92 -3.38 15.00
C LEU A 136 8.31 -2.76 14.87
N LEU A 137 9.10 -2.73 15.96
CA LEU A 137 10.42 -2.10 15.94
C LEU A 137 11.38 -2.79 14.93
N PRO A 138 11.49 -4.14 14.90
CA PRO A 138 12.22 -4.83 13.83
C PRO A 138 11.73 -4.50 12.41
N LEU A 139 10.41 -4.38 12.19
CA LEU A 139 9.85 -4.05 10.89
C LEU A 139 10.21 -2.62 10.46
N LEU A 140 10.11 -1.64 11.36
CA LEU A 140 10.52 -0.27 11.09
C LEU A 140 12.02 -0.19 10.76
N ALA A 141 12.86 -0.90 11.50
CA ALA A 141 14.30 -0.97 11.25
C ALA A 141 14.62 -1.61 9.89
N GLU A 142 13.98 -2.74 9.56
CA GLU A 142 14.11 -3.40 8.25
C GLU A 142 13.70 -2.44 7.12
N TRP A 143 12.60 -1.71 7.31
CA TRP A 143 12.12 -0.76 6.32
C TRP A 143 13.08 0.41 6.10
N ASN A 144 13.64 0.95 7.18
CA ASN A 144 14.58 2.07 7.06
C ASN A 144 15.88 1.67 6.35
N ALA A 145 16.35 0.44 6.54
CA ALA A 145 17.53 -0.11 5.86
C ALA A 145 17.28 -0.49 4.38
N ARG A 146 16.04 -0.36 3.86
CA ARG A 146 15.67 -0.83 2.50
C ARG A 146 16.47 -0.18 1.38
N HIS A 147 17.05 1.00 1.59
CA HIS A 147 17.87 1.70 0.59
C HIS A 147 19.36 1.37 0.69
N ASP A 148 19.80 0.77 1.79
CA ASP A 148 21.21 0.46 2.04
C ASP A 148 21.63 -0.91 1.47
N THR A 149 20.69 -1.65 0.88
CA THR A 149 21.01 -2.93 0.22
C THR A 149 21.40 -2.67 -1.24
N PRO A 150 22.68 -2.81 -1.62
CA PRO A 150 23.07 -2.71 -3.03
C PRO A 150 22.34 -3.78 -3.85
N PRO A 151 21.99 -3.51 -5.11
CA PRO A 151 21.43 -4.53 -5.99
C PRO A 151 22.41 -5.72 -6.04
N ALA A 152 21.89 -6.94 -5.90
CA ALA A 152 22.68 -8.15 -5.99
C ALA A 152 23.50 -8.12 -7.31
N PRO A 153 24.80 -8.46 -7.28
CA PRO A 153 25.59 -8.49 -8.50
C PRO A 153 24.97 -9.50 -9.46
N VAL A 154 24.68 -9.03 -10.68
CA VAL A 154 24.26 -9.88 -11.79
C VAL A 154 25.48 -10.72 -12.16
N GLY A 155 25.40 -12.03 -11.87
CA GLY A 155 26.38 -13.03 -12.29
C GLY A 155 26.13 -13.53 -13.69
#